data_AF-A0A924PV59-F1
#
_entry.id   AF-A0A924PV59-F1
#
_cell.length_a   1.000
_cell.length_b   1.000
_cell.length_c   1.000
_cell.angle_alpha   90.00
_cell.angle_beta   90.00
_cell.angle_gamma   90.00
#
_symmetry.space_group_name_H-M   'P 1'
#
loop_
_entity.id
_entity.type
_entity.pdbx_description
1 polymer ?
#
loop_
_entity_poly.entity_id
_entity_poly.type
_entity_poly.pdbx_seq_one_letter_code
_entity_poly.pdbx_strand_id
1 'polypeptide(L)' 'MPAIHTIPRPDLEPRAFLQYLYNAAVTRALPLHNTAAWLPLPPAPATGGRTIVLGAGKAAGAMAQSVEAHWP' A
#
# COMPACT_ATOMS: atom_id res chain seq x y z
N MET A 1 -14.49 0.76 -7.95
CA MET A 1 -15.20 -0.24 -7.13
C MET A 1 -14.23 -1.38 -6.90
N PRO A 2 -13.90 -1.78 -5.65
CA PRO A 2 -13.05 -2.95 -5.48
C PRO A 2 -13.82 -4.15 -6.06
N ALA A 3 -13.17 -4.91 -6.94
CA ALA A 3 -13.76 -6.13 -7.48
C ALA A 3 -14.14 -7.04 -6.30
N ILE A 4 -15.34 -7.60 -6.33
CA ILE A 4 -15.77 -8.61 -5.36
C ILE A 4 -14.89 -9.84 -5.60
N HIS A 5 -13.78 -9.95 -4.86
CA HIS A 5 -12.97 -11.16 -4.91
C HIS A 5 -13.71 -12.21 -4.10
N THR A 6 -14.32 -13.16 -4.80
CA THR A 6 -14.97 -14.31 -4.16
C THR A 6 -13.88 -15.12 -3.46
N ILE A 7 -14.02 -15.30 -2.14
CA ILE A 7 -13.06 -16.08 -1.34
C ILE A 7 -13.21 -17.56 -1.73
N PRO A 8 -12.15 -18.25 -2.21
CA PRO A 8 -12.24 -19.67 -2.55
C PRO A 8 -12.65 -20.51 -1.35
N ARG A 9 -13.37 -21.60 -1.58
CA ARG A 9 -13.83 -22.45 -0.48
C ARG A 9 -12.71 -23.36 0.02
N PRO A 10 -12.36 -23.35 1.33
CA PRO A 10 -11.26 -24.17 1.84
C PRO A 10 -11.51 -25.69 1.73
N ASP A 11 -12.77 -26.12 1.79
CA ASP A 11 -13.19 -27.53 1.68
C ASP A 11 -13.13 -28.08 0.25
N LEU A 12 -13.39 -27.23 -0.76
CA LEU A 12 -13.39 -27.64 -2.17
C LEU A 12 -12.11 -27.25 -2.91
N GLU A 13 -11.49 -26.13 -2.55
CA GLU A 13 -10.40 -25.50 -3.27
C GLU A 13 -9.25 -25.06 -2.33
N PRO A 14 -8.67 -25.99 -1.53
CA PRO A 14 -7.75 -25.65 -0.45
C PRO A 14 -6.50 -24.88 -0.93
N ARG A 15 -5.94 -25.24 -2.08
CA ARG A 15 -4.79 -24.52 -2.66
C ARG A 15 -5.15 -23.09 -3.05
N ALA A 16 -6.28 -22.90 -3.72
CA ALA A 16 -6.73 -21.59 -4.15
C ALA A 16 -7.03 -20.69 -2.94
N PHE A 17 -7.62 -21.26 -1.89
CA PHE A 17 -7.87 -20.55 -0.64
C PHE A 17 -6.57 -20.09 0.03
N LEU A 18 -5.56 -20.95 0.13
CA LEU A 18 -4.26 -20.57 0.71
C LEU A 18 -3.54 -19.50 -0.13
N GLN A 19 -3.59 -19.62 -1.46
CA GLN A 19 -3.03 -18.61 -2.37
C GLN A 19 -3.76 -17.26 -2.20
N TYR A 20 -5.09 -17.28 -2.04
CA TYR A 20 -5.88 -16.10 -1.77
C TYR A 20 -5.44 -15.41 -0.47
N LEU A 21 -5.33 -16.17 0.63
CA LEU A 21 -4.87 -15.63 1.91
C LEU A 21 -3.46 -15.05 1.82
N TYR A 22 -2.56 -15.74 1.11
CA TYR A 22 -1.20 -15.24 0.88
C TYR A 22 -1.21 -13.91 0.12
N ASN A 23 -1.94 -13.84 -1.00
CA ASN A 23 -2.03 -12.62 -1.80
C ASN A 23 -2.64 -11.47 -1.00
N ALA A 24 -3.70 -11.72 -0.22
CA ALA A 24 -4.31 -10.73 0.65
C ALA A 24 -3.30 -10.18 1.69
N ALA A 25 -2.52 -11.06 2.32
CA ALA A 25 -1.47 -10.68 3.26
C ALA A 25 -0.36 -9.85 2.59
N VAL A 26 0.11 -10.26 1.40
CA VAL A 26 1.12 -9.51 0.64
C VAL A 26 0.60 -8.13 0.24
N THR A 27 -0.60 -8.04 -0.33
CA THR A 27 -1.21 -6.75 -0.70
C THR A 27 -1.32 -5.81 0.50
N ARG A 28 -1.68 -6.33 1.67
CA ARG A 28 -1.73 -5.55 2.91
C ARG A 28 -0.36 -5.10 3.41
N ALA A 29 0.71 -5.80 3.05
CA ALA A 29 2.08 -5.40 3.39
C ALA A 29 2.71 -4.39 2.40
N LEU A 30 2.15 -4.24 1.19
CA LEU A 30 2.70 -3.35 0.17
C LEU A 30 2.43 -1.86 0.49
N PRO A 31 3.45 -0.98 0.47
CA PRO A 31 3.30 0.44 0.80
C PRO A 31 2.23 1.16 -0.04
N LEU A 32 2.20 0.94 -1.35
CA LEU A 32 1.31 1.65 -2.27
C LEU A 32 -0.18 1.56 -1.88
N HIS A 33 -0.61 0.46 -1.24
CA HIS A 33 -2.01 0.28 -0.86
C HIS A 33 -2.36 0.86 0.52
N ASN A 34 -1.36 1.21 1.33
CA ASN A 34 -1.56 1.47 2.76
C ASN A 34 -0.98 2.80 3.23
N THR A 35 0.09 3.31 2.60
CA THR A 35 0.82 4.50 3.05
C THR A 35 -0.06 5.75 3.11
N ALA A 36 -0.97 5.95 2.15
CA ALA A 36 -1.77 7.17 2.02
C ALA A 36 -2.52 7.54 3.31
N ALA A 37 -3.08 6.55 4.00
CA ALA A 37 -3.85 6.75 5.24
C ALA A 37 -3.01 7.24 6.43
N TRP A 38 -1.68 7.15 6.33
CA TRP A 38 -0.74 7.50 7.39
C TRP A 38 0.17 8.67 7.03
N LEU A 39 0.00 9.25 5.84
CA LEU A 39 0.73 10.46 5.48
C LEU A 39 0.19 11.65 6.29
N PRO A 40 1.06 12.54 6.77
CA PRO A 40 0.61 13.80 7.34
C PRO A 40 -0.05 14.67 6.26
N LEU A 41 -0.81 15.67 6.70
CA LEU A 41 -1.27 16.71 5.79
C LEU A 41 -0.06 17.43 5.18
N PRO A 42 -0.07 17.73 3.88
CA PRO A 42 1.01 18.46 3.25
C PRO A 42 1.11 19.88 3.85
N PRO A 43 2.32 20.48 3.88
CA PRO A 43 2.50 21.86 4.29
C PRO A 43 1.58 22.79 3.50
N ALA A 44 1.03 23.80 4.18
CA ALA A 44 0.16 24.77 3.54
C ALA A 44 0.91 25.50 2.40
N PRO A 45 0.28 25.76 1.24
CA PRO A 45 0.91 26.51 0.16
C PRO A 45 1.44 27.89 0.60
N ALA A 46 0.79 28.50 1.60
CA ALA A 46 1.18 29.79 2.16
C ALA A 46 2.55 29.80 2.86
N THR A 47 3.06 28.63 3.30
CA THR A 47 4.38 28.53 3.94
C THR A 47 5.50 28.13 2.96
N GLY A 48 5.17 27.83 1.69
CA GLY A 48 6.15 27.65 0.60
C GLY A 48 7.18 26.54 0.81
N GLY A 49 6.92 25.58 1.69
CA GLY A 49 7.86 24.51 2.04
C GLY A 49 8.05 23.47 0.92
N ARG A 50 9.20 22.79 0.92
CA ARG A 50 9.49 21.63 0.05
C ARG A 50 9.44 20.34 0.86
N THR A 51 8.83 19.29 0.32
CA THR A 51 8.85 17.94 0.90
C THR A 51 10.05 17.17 0.37
N ILE A 52 10.85 16.60 1.27
CA ILE A 52 11.94 15.69 0.93
C ILE A 52 11.59 14.31 1.50
N VAL A 53 11.57 13.29 0.65
CA VAL A 53 11.31 11.90 1.05
C VAL A 53 12.62 11.14 1.09
N LEU A 54 13.00 10.63 2.26
CA LEU A 54 14.19 9.82 2.46
C LEU A 54 13.78 8.39 2.82
N GLY A 55 14.05 7.45 1.90
CA GLY A 55 13.86 6.03 2.16
C GLY A 55 15.14 5.36 2.67
N ALA A 56 15.02 4.45 3.62
CA ALA A 56 16.12 3.62 4.10
C ALA A 56 15.72 2.15 4.24
N GLY A 57 16.62 1.23 3.87
CA GLY A 57 16.40 -0.21 3.94
C GLY A 57 15.79 -0.84 2.68
N LYS A 58 15.51 -2.14 2.74
CA LYS A 58 15.17 -2.98 1.57
C LYS A 58 13.91 -2.52 0.82
N ALA A 59 12.94 -1.94 1.51
CA ALA A 59 11.68 -1.48 0.92
C ALA A 59 11.67 0.03 0.60
N ALA A 60 12.80 0.72 0.79
CA ALA A 60 12.90 2.18 0.69
C ALA A 60 12.33 2.74 -0.61
N GLY A 61 12.68 2.14 -1.76
CA GLY A 61 12.19 2.58 -3.07
C GLY A 61 10.67 2.48 -3.20
N ALA A 62 10.08 1.34 -2.80
CA ALA A 62 8.63 1.15 -2.84
C ALA A 62 7.88 2.08 -1.87
N MET A 63 8.47 2.36 -0.71
CA MET A 63 7.90 3.32 0.24
C MET A 63 7.97 4.75 -0.30
N ALA A 64 9.10 5.17 -0.86
CA ALA A 64 9.28 6.50 -1.44
C ALA A 64 8.33 6.73 -2.63
N GLN A 65 8.21 5.73 -3.53
CA GLN A 65 7.27 5.74 -4.64
C GLN A 65 5.81 5.84 -4.16
N SER A 66 5.47 5.18 -3.06
CA SER A 66 4.13 5.31 -2.46
C SER A 66 3.86 6.73 -1.95
N VAL A 67 4.86 7.40 -1.36
CA VAL A 67 4.69 8.82 -0.99
C VAL A 67 4.49 9.68 -2.23
N GLU A 68 5.35 9.53 -3.24
CA GLU A 68 5.25 10.27 -4.51
C GLU A 68 3.87 10.11 -5.18
N ALA A 69 3.30 8.91 -5.18
CA ALA A 69 2.00 8.64 -5.78
C ALA A 69 0.81 9.29 -5.03
N HIS A 70 0.97 9.62 -3.76
CA HIS A 70 -0.11 10.15 -2.91
C HIS A 70 0.12 11.58 -2.42
N TRP A 71 1.30 12.15 -2.64
CA TRP A 71 1.63 13.52 -2.25
C TRP A 71 1.20 14.51 -3.36
N PRO A 72 0.39 15.53 -3.04
CA PRO A 72 -0.13 16.49 -4.03
C PRO A 72 0.90 17.55 -4.46
#